data_AF-A0A7S2GNI4-F1
#
_entry.id   AF-A0A7S2GNI4-F1
#
_cell.length_a   1.000
_cell.length_b   1.000
_cell.length_c   1.000
_cell.angle_alpha   90.00
_cell.angle_beta   90.00
_cell.angle_gamma   90.00
#
_symmetry.space_group_name_H-M   'P 1'
#
loop_
_entity.id
_entity.type
_entity.pdbx_description
1 polymer ?
#
loop_
_entity_poly.entity_id
_entity_poly.type
_entity_poly.pdbx_seq_one_letter_code
_entity_poly.pdbx_strand_id
1 'polypeptide(L)'
;AVCTCCVKREMEYQGSYQGWQGRYQSSDNNLTTGACIVCREAPANTVCQPCGHLLVCFRCSLRYALADGSGIHPDTRCPCCKQSVKNFQRVFMQSLATQSRSSEGSRSSSRPWW
;
A
#
# COMPACT_ATOMS: atom_id res chain seq x y z
N ALA A 1 23.92 8.13 -12.95
CA ALA A 1 22.81 8.97 -12.44
C ALA A 1 22.49 8.51 -11.02
N VAL A 2 22.38 9.43 -10.06
CA VAL A 2 22.08 9.11 -8.66
C VAL A 2 20.57 9.27 -8.44
N CYS A 3 19.87 8.25 -7.94
CA CYS A 3 18.44 8.40 -7.63
C CYS A 3 18.25 9.22 -6.35
N THR A 4 17.09 9.89 -6.23
CA THR A 4 16.67 10.57 -5.00
C THR A 4 16.63 9.62 -3.79
N CYS A 5 16.44 8.32 -4.01
CA CYS A 5 16.57 7.30 -2.98
C CYS A 5 18.00 7.15 -2.42
N CYS A 6 19.04 7.18 -3.25
CA CYS A 6 20.43 7.06 -2.81
C CYS A 6 20.89 8.30 -2.05
N VAL A 7 20.46 9.49 -2.51
CA VAL A 7 20.78 10.77 -1.85
C VAL A 7 20.12 10.86 -0.47
N LYS A 8 18.90 10.34 -0.28
CA LYS A 8 18.20 10.37 1.02
C LYS A 8 18.52 9.21 1.95
N ARG A 9 18.86 8.02 1.42
CA ARG A 9 19.13 6.82 2.23
C ARG A 9 20.31 7.02 3.18
N GLU A 10 21.32 7.79 2.79
CA GLU A 10 22.48 8.09 3.63
C GLU A 10 22.13 9.00 4.83
N MET A 11 21.16 9.91 4.66
CA MET A 11 20.72 10.82 5.73
C MET A 11 19.63 10.23 6.64
N GLU A 12 18.66 9.48 6.11
CA GLU A 12 17.55 8.93 6.93
C GLU A 12 18.00 7.79 7.87
N TYR A 13 19.14 7.12 7.62
CA TYR A 13 19.61 6.02 8.49
C TYR A 13 20.31 6.50 9.77
N GLN A 14 20.74 7.76 9.85
CA GLN A 14 21.38 8.33 11.05
C GLN A 14 20.36 8.89 12.07
N GLY A 15 19.07 8.88 11.75
CA GLY A 15 18.00 9.43 12.58
C GLY A 15 17.29 8.40 13.46
N SER A 16 17.76 8.24 14.69
CA SER A 16 17.00 7.81 15.88
C SER A 16 16.35 6.41 15.84
N TYR A 17 17.07 5.43 16.39
CA TYR A 17 16.50 4.26 17.05
C TYR A 17 15.87 4.70 18.38
N GLN A 18 14.79 5.47 18.36
CA GLN A 18 13.96 5.67 19.54
C GLN A 18 12.68 4.85 19.37
N GLY A 19 12.48 3.96 20.34
CA GLY A 19 11.71 2.73 20.22
C GLY A 19 10.24 2.95 19.84
N TRP A 20 9.77 2.10 18.93
CA TRP A 20 8.35 1.99 18.62
C TRP A 20 7.77 0.78 19.36
N GLN A 21 7.52 0.98 20.66
CA GLN A 21 6.51 0.21 21.39
C GLN A 21 5.13 0.76 20.97
N GLY A 22 4.70 0.43 19.75
CA GLY A 22 3.40 0.84 19.23
C GLY A 22 2.35 -0.24 19.45
N ARG A 23 1.46 -0.05 20.43
CA ARG A 23 0.22 -0.81 20.65
C ARG A 23 -0.43 -1.22 19.33
N TYR A 24 -0.50 -2.51 19.07
CA TYR A 24 -1.44 -3.10 18.12
C TYR A 24 -2.83 -3.07 18.78
N GLN A 25 -3.56 -1.97 18.65
CA GLN A 25 -4.98 -1.93 18.99
C GLN A 25 -5.77 -2.58 17.84
N SER A 26 -5.95 -3.90 17.93
CA SER A 26 -6.95 -4.64 17.18
C SER A 26 -8.33 -4.29 17.71
N SER A 27 -8.99 -3.26 17.18
CA SER A 27 -10.45 -3.17 17.31
C SER A 27 -11.05 -2.16 16.34
N ASP A 28 -10.84 -2.35 15.04
CA ASP A 28 -11.77 -1.80 14.04
C ASP A 28 -11.98 -2.86 12.97
N ASN A 29 -13.22 -3.33 12.84
CA ASN A 29 -13.67 -4.22 11.74
C ASN A 29 -13.65 -3.50 10.37
N ASN A 30 -12.91 -2.41 10.27
CA ASN A 30 -12.64 -1.70 9.05
C ASN A 30 -11.35 -2.28 8.48
N LEU A 31 -11.43 -2.85 7.28
CA LEU A 31 -10.36 -3.56 6.58
C LEU A 31 -9.22 -2.58 6.22
N THR A 32 -8.48 -2.08 7.21
CA THR A 32 -7.45 -1.07 7.05
C THR A 32 -6.09 -1.75 7.02
N THR A 33 -5.34 -1.50 5.97
CA THR A 33 -4.01 -2.07 5.68
C THR A 33 -2.87 -1.55 6.57
N GLY A 34 -3.20 -0.86 7.67
CA GLY A 34 -2.24 -0.17 8.51
C GLY A 34 -1.68 1.13 7.90
N ALA A 35 -0.94 1.88 8.71
CA ALA A 35 -0.29 3.12 8.28
C ALA A 35 1.02 2.84 7.51
N CYS A 36 1.36 3.72 6.57
CA CYS A 36 2.62 3.66 5.84
C CYS A 36 3.82 3.76 6.78
N ILE A 37 4.76 2.81 6.67
CA ILE A 37 5.96 2.78 7.53
C ILE A 37 6.92 3.97 7.32
N VAL A 38 6.82 4.68 6.19
CA VAL A 38 7.70 5.81 5.84
C VAL A 38 7.15 7.12 6.38
N CYS A 39 5.91 7.49 6.02
CA CYS A 39 5.34 8.77 6.46
C CYS A 39 4.48 8.67 7.73
N ARG A 40 3.98 7.48 8.07
CA ARG A 40 3.06 7.23 9.21
C ARG A 40 1.74 8.03 9.19
N GLU A 41 1.52 8.84 8.17
CA GLU A 41 0.33 9.69 7.98
C GLU A 41 -0.75 9.01 7.13
N ALA A 42 -0.35 8.36 6.04
CA ALA A 42 -1.27 7.81 5.04
C ALA A 42 -1.41 6.29 5.18
N PRO A 43 -2.57 5.70 4.82
CA PRO A 43 -2.71 4.25 4.81
C PRO A 43 -1.76 3.62 3.80
N ALA A 44 -1.20 2.48 4.16
CA ALA A 44 -0.44 1.67 3.23
C ALA A 44 -1.40 1.17 2.13
N ASN A 45 -1.04 1.37 0.87
CA ASN A 45 -1.91 1.05 -0.27
C ASN A 45 -1.12 0.60 -1.50
N THR A 46 0.11 0.18 -1.28
CA THR A 46 1.04 -0.20 -2.34
C THR A 46 1.75 -1.49 -1.97
N VAL A 47 1.68 -2.46 -2.87
CA VAL A 47 2.22 -3.81 -2.73
C VAL A 47 3.64 -3.87 -3.32
N CYS A 48 4.55 -4.50 -2.58
CA CYS A 48 5.91 -4.79 -3.03
C CYS A 48 5.93 -6.07 -3.87
N GLN A 49 6.19 -5.97 -5.17
CA GLN A 49 6.31 -7.14 -6.05
C GLN A 49 7.77 -7.63 -6.08
N PRO A 50 8.03 -8.96 -6.05
CA PRO A 50 7.05 -10.06 -6.10
C PRO A 50 6.57 -10.57 -4.73
N CYS A 51 7.06 -10.00 -3.62
CA CYS A 51 6.84 -10.57 -2.29
C CYS A 51 5.42 -10.39 -1.70
N GLY A 52 4.61 -9.50 -2.27
CA GLY A 52 3.22 -9.27 -1.84
C GLY A 52 3.03 -8.40 -0.60
N HIS A 53 4.10 -7.98 0.09
CA HIS A 53 3.97 -7.18 1.31
C HIS A 53 3.46 -5.76 1.03
N LEU A 54 2.49 -5.32 1.84
CA LEU A 54 1.84 -4.02 1.73
C LEU A 54 2.21 -3.18 2.95
N LEU A 55 3.16 -2.26 2.77
CA LEU A 55 3.84 -1.54 3.87
C LEU A 55 3.89 -0.02 3.67
N VAL A 56 3.76 0.44 2.43
CA VAL A 56 3.97 1.84 2.05
C VAL A 56 2.75 2.43 1.33
N CYS A 57 2.59 3.75 1.45
CA CYS A 57 1.64 4.48 0.62
C CYS A 57 2.26 4.80 -0.75
N PHE A 58 1.41 5.05 -1.74
CA PHE A 58 1.82 5.33 -3.11
C PHE A 58 2.77 6.53 -3.22
N ARG A 59 2.53 7.59 -2.42
CA ARG A 59 3.40 8.78 -2.44
C ARG A 59 4.82 8.46 -1.98
N CYS A 60 4.96 7.58 -0.98
CA CYS A 60 6.27 7.15 -0.49
C CYS A 60 6.94 6.14 -1.41
N SER A 61 6.19 5.29 -2.13
CA SER A 61 6.78 4.35 -3.09
C SER A 61 7.45 5.06 -4.27
N LEU A 62 6.97 6.24 -4.67
CA LEU A 62 7.58 7.04 -5.74
C LEU A 62 9.01 7.51 -5.42
N ARG A 63 9.40 7.56 -4.13
CA ARG A 63 10.77 7.94 -3.75
C ARG A 63 11.84 6.95 -4.22
N TYR A 64 11.43 5.72 -4.55
CA TYR A 64 12.29 4.65 -5.04
C TYR A 64 12.33 4.56 -6.57
N ALA A 65 11.56 5.39 -7.27
CA ALA A 65 11.63 5.46 -8.73
C ALA A 65 12.97 6.08 -9.16
N LEU A 66 13.53 5.55 -10.24
CA LEU A 66 14.72 6.11 -10.89
C LEU A 66 14.32 7.40 -11.64
N ALA A 67 15.25 8.36 -11.72
CA ALA A 67 15.01 9.68 -12.30
C ALA A 67 14.74 9.66 -13.81
N ASP A 68 15.21 8.62 -14.49
CA ASP A 68 15.00 8.33 -15.92
C ASP A 68 13.63 7.69 -16.19
N GLY A 69 12.87 7.33 -15.16
CA GLY A 69 11.59 6.63 -15.28
C GLY A 69 11.73 5.17 -15.70
N SER A 70 12.94 4.59 -15.74
CA SER A 70 13.18 3.22 -16.19
C SER A 70 12.70 2.14 -15.20
N GLY A 71 12.30 2.54 -13.99
CA GLY A 71 11.70 1.66 -13.00
C GLY A 71 12.10 2.03 -11.57
N ILE A 72 12.31 1.01 -10.75
CA ILE A 72 12.68 1.14 -9.34
C ILE A 72 14.18 0.93 -9.17
N HIS A 73 14.76 1.59 -8.17
CA HIS A 73 16.16 1.42 -7.83
C HIS A 73 16.52 -0.04 -7.50
N PRO A 74 17.59 -0.61 -8.08
CA PRO A 74 17.93 -2.04 -7.96
C PRO A 74 18.20 -2.49 -6.52
N ASP A 75 18.66 -1.59 -5.65
CA ASP A 75 18.88 -1.88 -4.23
C ASP A 75 17.64 -1.68 -3.34
N THR A 76 16.45 -1.61 -3.93
CA THR A 76 15.21 -1.54 -3.18
C THR A 76 14.84 -2.93 -2.66
N ARG A 77 14.71 -3.06 -1.34
CA ARG A 77 14.47 -4.32 -0.64
C ARG A 77 13.22 -4.18 0.23
N CYS A 78 12.40 -5.23 0.28
CA CYS A 78 11.23 -5.25 1.15
C CYS A 78 11.67 -5.24 2.62
N PRO A 79 11.18 -4.31 3.46
CA PRO A 79 11.54 -4.27 4.87
C PRO A 79 11.09 -5.50 5.68
N CYS A 80 10.03 -6.19 5.23
CA CYS A 80 9.50 -7.37 5.92
C CYS A 80 10.30 -8.64 5.59
N CYS A 81 10.55 -8.92 4.30
CA CYS A 81 11.15 -10.19 3.87
C CYS A 81 12.54 -10.06 3.24
N LYS A 82 13.09 -8.84 3.12
CA LYS A 82 14.40 -8.53 2.50
C LYS A 82 14.52 -8.94 1.02
N GLN A 83 13.45 -9.37 0.39
CA GLN A 83 13.43 -9.69 -1.05
C GLN A 83 13.60 -8.42 -1.90
N SER A 84 14.30 -8.51 -3.03
CA SER A 84 14.41 -7.41 -3.99
C SER A 84 13.03 -7.01 -4.52
N VAL A 85 12.70 -5.73 -4.41
CA VAL A 85 11.45 -5.18 -4.92
C VAL A 85 11.66 -4.79 -6.38
N LYS A 86 10.90 -5.42 -7.28
CA LYS A 86 10.93 -5.16 -8.72
C LYS A 86 9.92 -4.10 -9.14
N ASN A 87 8.76 -4.07 -8.47
CA ASN A 87 7.69 -3.12 -8.76
C ASN A 87 6.89 -2.76 -7.50
N PHE A 88 6.30 -1.57 -7.49
CA PHE A 88 5.34 -1.11 -6.51
C PHE A 88 3.97 -0.99 -7.19
N GLN A 89 3.04 -1.86 -6.81
CA GLN A 89 1.69 -1.86 -7.39
C GLN A 89 0.72 -1.21 -6.42
N ARG A 90 0.10 -0.10 -6.84
CA ARG A 90 -0.97 0.53 -6.06
C ARG A 90 -2.20 -0.37 -6.07
N VAL A 91 -2.79 -0.56 -4.90
CA VAL A 91 -4.05 -1.30 -4.72
C VAL A 91 -5.14 -0.36 -4.21
N PHE A 92 -6.36 -0.60 -4.66
CA PHE A 92 -7.55 0.10 -4.23
C PHE A 92 -8.44 -0.89 -3.51
N MET A 93 -8.66 -0.67 -2.22
CA MET A 93 -9.59 -1.50 -1.44
C MET A 93 -10.99 -0.97 -1.72
N GLN A 94 -11.80 -1.75 -2.44
CA GLN A 94 -13.22 -1.45 -2.56
C GLN A 94 -13.91 -1.87 -1.26
N SER A 95 -14.59 -0.93 -0.60
CA SER A 95 -15.45 -1.26 0.53
C SER A 95 -16.63 -2.10 0.04
N LEU A 96 -16.95 -3.19 0.74
CA LEU A 96 -18.14 -4.03 0.49
C LEU A 96 -19.45 -3.23 0.50
N ALA A 97 -19.47 -2.07 1.16
CA ALA A 97 -20.60 -1.13 1.18
C ALA A 97 -21.02 -0.63 -0.23
N THR A 98 -20.12 -0.63 -1.20
CA THR A 98 -20.44 -0.25 -2.59
C THR A 98 -21.07 -1.40 -3.37
N GLN A 99 -20.79 -2.66 -3.01
CA GLN A 99 -21.31 -3.84 -3.74
C GLN A 99 -22.75 -4.18 -3.37
N SER A 100 -23.22 -3.80 -2.18
CA SER A 100 -24.58 -4.11 -1.69
C SER A 100 -25.70 -3.32 -2.37
N ARG A 101 -25.40 -2.32 -3.21
CA ARG A 101 -26.41 -1.58 -3.99
C ARG A 101 -26.83 -2.27 -5.30
N SER A 102 -26.27 -3.43 -5.62
CA SER A 102 -26.46 -4.09 -6.93
C SER A 102 -27.55 -5.16 -6.94
N SER A 103 -28.09 -5.57 -5.79
CA SER A 103 -29.01 -6.72 -5.69
C SER A 103 -30.50 -6.36 -5.69
N GLU A 104 -30.87 -5.08 -5.79
CA GLU A 104 -32.27 -4.64 -5.65
C GLU A 104 -32.96 -4.30 -6.99
N GLY A 105 -32.56 -4.98 -8.07
CA GLY A 105 -33.10 -4.79 -9.43
C GLY A 105 -33.93 -5.95 -9.97
N SER A 106 -34.26 -6.98 -9.19
CA SER A 106 -34.94 -8.20 -9.68
C SER A 106 -36.21 -8.57 -8.89
N ARG A 107 -37.04 -7.59 -8.53
CA ARG A 107 -38.39 -7.85 -8.02
C ARG A 107 -39.38 -7.99 -9.17
N SER A 108 -39.55 -9.24 -9.60
CA SER A 108 -40.81 -9.85 -10.04
C SER A 108 -41.78 -9.02 -10.89
N SER A 109 -41.69 -9.15 -12.22
CA SER A 109 -42.90 -9.04 -13.06
C SER A 109 -43.58 -10.40 -13.13
N SER A 110 -44.33 -10.74 -12.07
CA SER A 110 -45.36 -11.76 -12.16
C SER A 110 -46.49 -11.20 -13.04
N ARG A 111 -46.52 -11.59 -14.32
CA ARG A 111 -47.65 -11.26 -15.19
C ARG A 111 -48.82 -12.18 -14.83
N PRO A 112 -50.02 -11.65 -14.53
CA PRO A 112 -51.20 -12.49 -14.35
C PRO A 112 -51.60 -13.11 -15.68
N TRP A 113 -52.01 -14.38 -15.61
CA TRP A 113 -52.47 -15.18 -16.73
C TRP A 113 -53.98 -14.97 -16.82
N TRP A 114 -54.40 -14.14 -17.78
CA TRP A 114 -55.73 -14.16 -18.36
C TRP A 114 -55.60 -14.39 -19.86
#